data_AF-A0A920GF11-F1
#
_entry.id   AF-A0A920GF11-F1
#
_cell.length_a   1.000
_cell.length_b   1.000
_cell.length_c   1.000
_cell.angle_alpha   90.00
_cell.angle_beta   90.00
_cell.angle_gamma   90.00
#
_symmetry.space_group_name_H-M   'P 1'
#
loop_
_entity.id
_entity.type
_entity.pdbx_description
1 polymer ?
#
loop_
_entity_poly.entity_id
_entity_poly.type
_entity_poly.pdbx_seq_one_letter_code
_entity_poly.pdbx_strand_id
1 'polypeptide(L)'
;MANLDQAPSRSMPNLLHVLPAFADEAELRLNTIVELNPNTINKYELITETGHLKLDRVGYSSLAYPFAYGCIPRTWDEDGDPLDIEIVNVTEPLVPAPSLRPDHRCDDLR
;
A
#
# COMPACT_ATOMS: atom_id res chain seq x y z
N MET A 1 18.68 11.24 0.72
CA MET A 1 18.45 12.33 -0.25
C MET A 1 17.61 11.74 -1.37
N ALA A 2 16.37 12.20 -1.53
CA ALA A 2 15.51 11.73 -2.63
C ALA A 2 16.10 12.26 -3.94
N ASN A 3 16.47 11.38 -4.87
CA ASN A 3 16.94 11.76 -6.19
C ASN A 3 15.81 12.48 -6.93
N LEU A 4 15.97 13.80 -7.09
CA LEU A 4 15.03 14.70 -7.77
C LEU A 4 15.27 14.77 -9.29
N ASP A 5 16.32 14.12 -9.80
CA ASP A 5 16.77 14.27 -11.20
C ASP A 5 16.07 13.33 -12.20
N GLN A 6 15.07 12.56 -11.75
CA GLN A 6 14.33 11.65 -12.62
C GLN A 6 12.97 12.23 -13.00
N ALA A 7 12.77 12.45 -14.31
CA ALA A 7 11.50 12.92 -14.86
C ALA A 7 10.33 12.07 -14.33
N PRO A 8 9.18 12.67 -13.95
CA PRO A 8 8.02 11.91 -13.51
C PRO A 8 7.64 10.91 -14.62
N SER A 9 7.44 9.64 -14.26
CA SER A 9 7.07 8.63 -15.25
C SER A 9 5.76 9.06 -15.92
N ARG A 10 5.74 9.02 -17.25
CA ARG A 10 4.62 9.49 -18.08
C ARG A 10 3.30 8.76 -17.79
N SER A 11 3.38 7.60 -17.13
CA SER A 11 2.26 6.85 -16.57
C SER A 11 2.61 6.44 -15.15
N MET A 12 1.67 6.64 -14.23
CA MET A 12 1.73 6.10 -12.87
C MET A 12 1.16 4.67 -12.93
N PRO A 13 1.96 3.62 -12.67
CA PRO A 13 1.43 2.27 -12.63
C PRO A 13 0.52 2.11 -11.41
N ASN A 14 -0.61 1.43 -11.58
CA ASN A 14 -1.47 1.07 -10.47
C ASN A 14 -0.81 -0.07 -9.68
N LEU A 15 -0.36 0.24 -8.46
CA LEU A 15 0.38 -0.68 -7.60
C LEU A 15 -0.40 -1.96 -7.30
N LEU A 16 -1.73 -1.90 -7.25
CA LEU A 16 -2.58 -3.05 -7.01
C LEU A 16 -2.38 -4.16 -8.05
N HIS A 17 -2.13 -3.78 -9.30
CA HIS A 17 -1.96 -4.70 -10.43
C HIS A 17 -0.50 -5.06 -10.71
N VAL A 18 0.43 -4.18 -10.33
CA VAL A 18 1.86 -4.33 -10.66
C VAL A 18 2.63 -5.05 -9.57
N LEU A 19 2.33 -4.81 -8.31
CA LEU A 19 3.08 -5.40 -7.19
C LEU A 19 2.68 -6.87 -7.00
N PRO A 20 3.62 -7.82 -6.90
CA PRO A 20 3.29 -9.21 -6.58
C PRO A 20 2.78 -9.34 -5.14
N ALA A 21 1.88 -10.29 -4.88
CA ALA A 21 1.34 -10.53 -3.53
C ALA A 21 2.43 -10.99 -2.55
N PHE A 22 3.31 -11.90 -2.98
CA PHE A 22 4.43 -12.38 -2.18
C PHE A 22 5.73 -11.65 -2.58
N ALA A 23 6.45 -11.18 -1.58
CA ALA A 23 7.85 -10.77 -1.72
C ALA A 23 8.78 -12.00 -1.68
N ASP A 24 8.44 -12.97 -0.84
CA ASP A 24 9.14 -14.25 -0.69
C ASP A 24 8.12 -15.33 -0.27
N GLU A 25 7.90 -16.32 -1.13
CA GLU A 25 6.96 -17.41 -0.86
C GLU A 25 7.50 -18.43 0.15
N ALA A 26 8.83 -18.62 0.22
CA ALA A 26 9.43 -19.61 1.12
C ALA A 26 9.35 -19.14 2.58
N GLU A 27 9.53 -17.84 2.80
CA GLU A 27 9.45 -17.20 4.11
C GLU A 27 8.06 -16.62 4.41
N LEU A 28 7.06 -16.86 3.54
CA LEU A 28 5.68 -16.36 3.65
C LEU A 28 5.60 -14.84 3.85
N ARG A 29 6.46 -14.09 3.15
CA ARG A 29 6.52 -12.63 3.22
C ARG A 29 5.62 -12.01 2.17
N LEU A 30 4.62 -11.25 2.62
CA LEU A 30 3.64 -10.58 1.78
C LEU A 30 4.02 -9.11 1.53
N ASN A 31 3.71 -8.64 0.33
CA ASN A 31 3.65 -7.22 0.04
C ASN A 31 2.25 -6.70 0.40
N THR A 32 2.20 -5.47 0.91
CA THR A 32 0.95 -4.82 1.29
C THR A 32 0.97 -3.36 0.89
N ILE A 33 -0.19 -2.85 0.50
CA ILE A 33 -0.43 -1.43 0.26
C ILE A 33 -1.13 -0.88 1.50
N VAL A 34 -0.43 -0.05 2.28
CA VAL A 34 -0.97 0.53 3.50
C VAL A 34 -1.87 1.72 3.17
N GLU A 35 -3.12 1.64 3.61
CA GLU A 35 -4.13 2.68 3.41
C GLU A 35 -4.21 3.63 4.61
N LEU A 36 -4.11 3.07 5.82
CA LEU A 36 -4.24 3.83 7.06
C LEU A 36 -3.30 3.33 8.15
N ASN A 37 -2.89 4.26 9.00
CA ASN A 37 -2.01 4.02 10.14
C ASN A 37 -2.79 3.67 11.40
N PRO A 38 -2.15 3.03 12.39
CA PRO A 38 -2.75 2.90 13.70
C PRO A 38 -3.05 4.28 14.30
N ASN A 39 -4.08 4.34 15.13
CA ASN A 39 -4.56 5.50 15.86
C ASN A 39 -5.06 6.67 14.97
N THR A 40 -5.41 6.40 13.71
CA THR A 40 -6.10 7.36 12.84
C THR A 40 -7.62 7.15 12.86
N ILE A 41 -8.35 8.25 12.66
CA ILE A 41 -9.81 8.26 12.45
C ILE A 41 -10.16 8.46 10.96
N ASN A 42 -9.15 8.75 10.13
CA ASN A 42 -9.36 8.95 8.70
C ASN A 42 -9.37 7.60 8.00
N LYS A 43 -10.49 7.28 7.36
CA LYS A 43 -10.62 6.11 6.50
C LYS A 43 -10.24 6.51 5.08
N TYR A 44 -9.09 6.03 4.63
CA TYR A 44 -8.69 6.07 3.22
C TYR A 44 -9.05 4.74 2.58
N GLU A 45 -9.45 4.79 1.32
CA GLU A 45 -9.71 3.61 0.49
C GLU A 45 -8.90 3.74 -0.81
N LEU A 46 -8.31 2.63 -1.24
CA LEU A 46 -7.65 2.54 -2.53
C LEU A 46 -8.70 2.47 -3.66
N ILE A 47 -8.62 3.40 -4.61
CA ILE A 47 -9.42 3.32 -5.82
C ILE A 47 -8.81 2.27 -6.75
N THR A 48 -9.50 1.14 -6.89
CA THR A 48 -9.09 -0.02 -7.67
C THR A 48 -8.71 0.28 -9.13
N GLU A 49 -9.39 1.21 -9.81
CA GLU A 49 -9.04 1.52 -11.21
C GLU A 49 -7.75 2.35 -11.32
N THR A 50 -7.54 3.31 -10.42
CA THR A 50 -6.47 4.31 -10.53
C THR A 50 -5.25 4.02 -9.66
N GLY A 51 -5.42 3.23 -8.60
CA GLY A 51 -4.39 2.99 -7.57
C GLY A 51 -4.16 4.21 -6.67
N HIS A 52 -5.07 5.19 -6.66
CA HIS A 52 -5.00 6.36 -5.80
C HIS A 52 -5.74 6.14 -4.48
N LEU A 53 -5.20 6.69 -3.39
CA LEU A 53 -5.89 6.73 -2.10
C LEU A 53 -6.89 7.89 -2.10
N LYS A 54 -8.14 7.58 -1.77
CA LYS A 54 -9.21 8.56 -1.57
C LYS A 54 -9.62 8.55 -0.11
N LEU A 55 -9.76 9.74 0.47
CA LEU A 55 -10.41 9.87 1.77
C LEU A 55 -11.90 9.55 1.60
N ASP A 56 -12.34 8.44 2.15
CA ASP A 56 -13.74 8.01 2.13
C ASP A 56 -14.52 8.75 3.21
N ARG A 57 -14.02 8.76 4.46
CA ARG A 57 -14.63 9.53 5.55
C ARG A 57 -13.67 9.84 6.70
N VAL A 58 -14.00 10.87 7.47
CA VAL A 58 -13.40 11.16 8.77
C VAL A 58 -14.33 10.62 9.85
N GLY A 59 -13.85 9.66 10.64
CA GLY A 59 -14.59 9.10 11.76
C GLY A 59 -14.94 10.17 12.80
N TYR A 60 -16.18 10.14 13.30
CA TYR A 60 -16.68 11.12 14.29
C TYR A 60 -16.39 10.71 15.75
N SER A 61 -16.01 9.45 15.99
CA SER A 61 -15.81 8.86 17.31
C SER A 61 -14.34 8.58 17.57
N SER A 62 -13.92 8.54 18.85
CA SER A 62 -12.58 8.12 19.32
C SER A 62 -12.23 6.66 19.04
N LEU A 63 -12.99 5.98 18.16
CA LEU A 63 -12.73 4.65 17.66
C LEU A 63 -11.63 4.76 16.59
N ALA A 64 -10.42 5.05 17.02
CA ALA A 64 -9.27 4.98 16.15
C ALA A 64 -8.89 3.51 15.93
N TYR A 65 -8.49 3.16 14.71
CA TYR A 65 -8.05 1.81 14.39
C TYR A 65 -6.78 1.48 15.19
N PRO A 66 -6.74 0.43 16.02
CA PRO A 66 -5.56 0.12 16.83
C PRO A 66 -4.38 -0.42 16.01
N PHE A 67 -4.62 -0.78 14.74
CA PHE A 67 -3.66 -1.41 13.83
C PHE A 67 -3.55 -0.59 12.54
N ALA A 68 -2.45 -0.78 11.81
CA ALA A 68 -2.41 -0.33 10.41
C ALA A 68 -3.25 -1.27 9.57
N TYR A 69 -3.85 -0.73 8.52
CA TYR A 69 -4.72 -1.47 7.62
C TYR A 69 -4.38 -1.15 6.18
N GLY A 70 -4.59 -2.14 5.33
CA GLY A 70 -4.39 -2.02 3.90
C GLY A 70 -4.86 -3.27 3.18
N CYS A 71 -4.34 -3.46 1.97
CA CYS A 71 -4.72 -4.57 1.12
C CYS A 71 -3.51 -5.32 0.54
N ILE A 72 -3.75 -6.55 0.09
CA ILE A 72 -2.76 -7.39 -0.58
C ILE A 72 -2.92 -7.22 -2.09
N PRO A 73 -1.87 -6.78 -2.82
CA PRO A 73 -1.95 -6.58 -4.26
C PRO A 73 -2.17 -7.91 -5.00
N ARG A 74 -2.79 -7.84 -6.19
CA ARG A 74 -3.13 -9.00 -7.03
C ARG A 74 -3.97 -10.08 -6.35
N THR A 75 -4.80 -9.69 -5.40
CA THR A 75 -5.81 -10.55 -4.80
C THR A 75 -7.19 -9.97 -5.07
N TRP A 76 -8.21 -10.82 -4.99
CA TRP A 76 -9.61 -10.45 -5.15
C TRP A 76 -10.45 -11.33 -4.24
N ASP A 77 -11.33 -10.72 -3.48
CA ASP A 77 -12.36 -11.40 -2.71
C ASP A 77 -13.68 -11.45 -3.52
N GLU A 78 -14.68 -12.15 -2.98
CA GLU A 78 -15.99 -12.36 -3.62
C GLU A 78 -16.80 -11.06 -3.78
N ASP A 79 -16.46 -10.01 -3.04
CA ASP A 79 -17.07 -8.67 -3.15
C ASP A 79 -16.47 -7.81 -4.27
N GLY A 80 -15.40 -8.28 -4.89
CA GLY A 80 -14.71 -7.58 -5.95
C GLY A 80 -13.69 -6.55 -5.47
N ASP A 81 -13.30 -6.58 -4.20
CA ASP A 81 -12.19 -5.81 -3.64
C ASP A 81 -10.97 -6.71 -3.37
N PRO A 82 -9.75 -6.13 -3.26
CA PRO A 82 -8.57 -6.90 -2.89
C PRO A 82 -8.65 -7.40 -1.45
N LEU A 83 -7.98 -8.52 -1.14
CA LEU A 83 -7.98 -9.05 0.22
C LEU A 83 -7.38 -8.05 1.21
N ASP A 84 -8.13 -7.82 2.28
CA ASP A 84 -7.74 -6.95 3.38
C ASP A 84 -6.66 -7.56 4.26
N ILE A 85 -5.80 -6.71 4.83
CA ILE A 85 -4.79 -7.12 5.80
C ILE A 85 -4.66 -6.11 6.96
N GLU A 86 -4.64 -6.66 8.17
CA GLU A 86 -4.32 -5.93 9.40
C GLU A 86 -2.85 -6.13 9.77
N ILE A 87 -2.12 -5.03 9.92
CA ILE A 87 -0.72 -5.02 10.33
C ILE A 87 -0.66 -4.63 11.81
N VAL A 88 -0.36 -5.64 12.64
CA VAL A 88 -0.23 -5.50 14.09
C VAL A 88 1.18 -5.06 14.49
N ASN A 89 1.30 -4.49 15.70
CA ASN A 89 2.58 -4.08 16.30
C ASN A 89 3.39 -3.06 15.48
N VAL A 90 2.71 -2.22 14.70
CA VAL A 90 3.34 -1.08 14.02
C VAL A 90 3.69 -0.02 15.06
N THR A 91 4.97 0.14 15.34
CA THR A 91 5.48 1.10 16.35
C THR A 91 5.72 2.49 15.77
N GLU A 92 5.92 2.61 14.46
CA GLU A 92 6.17 3.86 13.76
C GLU A 92 5.13 4.07 12.66
N PRO A 93 4.59 5.30 12.47
CA PRO A 93 3.63 5.57 11.40
C PRO A 93 4.22 5.23 10.04
N LEU A 94 3.52 4.38 9.28
CA LEU A 94 3.86 4.05 7.91
C LEU A 94 3.39 5.18 7.00
N VAL A 95 4.14 5.55 5.97
CA VAL A 95 3.66 6.55 5.01
C VAL A 95 2.58 5.87 4.16
N PRO A 96 1.32 6.34 4.15
CA PRO A 96 0.29 5.79 3.28
C PRO A 96 0.72 5.99 1.82
N ALA A 97 0.83 4.88 1.11
CA ALA A 97 1.30 4.75 -0.27
C ALA A 97 2.11 5.96 -0.82
N PRO A 98 3.42 6.10 -0.51
CA PRO A 98 4.26 6.83 -1.45
C PRO A 98 4.26 5.99 -2.73
N SER A 99 3.95 6.60 -3.88
CA SER A 99 4.17 6.01 -5.19
C SER A 99 5.52 5.29 -5.20
N LEU A 100 5.52 3.98 -5.05
CA LEU A 100 6.74 3.19 -5.02
C LEU A 100 7.30 3.31 -6.43
N ARG A 101 8.37 4.09 -6.61
CA ARG A 101 9.14 3.99 -7.85
C ARG A 101 9.73 2.58 -7.80
N PRO A 102 9.48 1.71 -8.79
CA PRO A 102 10.24 0.48 -8.90
C PRO A 102 11.69 0.90 -9.06
N ASP A 103 12.49 0.74 -8.02
CA ASP A 103 13.93 0.81 -8.14
C ASP A 103 14.33 -0.47 -8.87
N HIS A 104 14.40 -0.36 -10.20
CA HIS A 104 15.14 -1.30 -11.02
C HIS A 104 16.63 -1.20 -10.63
N ARG A 105 17.00 -1.81 -9.51
CA ARG A 105 18.37 -2.22 -9.18
C ARG A 105 18.39 -3.74 -9.04
N CYS A 106 18.02 -4.39 -10.14
CA CYS A 106 18.39 -5.76 -10.43
C CYS A 106 19.05 -5.77 -11.81
N ASP A 107 20.21 -5.13 -11.91
CA ASP A 107 21.19 -5.28 -12.98
C ASP A 107 22.50 -4.71 -12.42
N ASP A 108 23.42 -5.61 -12.09
CA ASP A 108 24.88 -5.42 -11.86
C ASP A 108 25.40 -6.25 -10.66
N LEU A 109 25.28 -7.57 -10.78
CA LEU A 109 26.25 -8.52 -10.22
C LEU A 109 26.66 -9.49 -11.33
N ARG A 110 27.56 -9.02 -12.21
CA ARG A 110 28.54 -9.82 -12.94
C ARG A 110 29.86 -9.07 -12.98
#